data_AF-A0A2W6AEC2-F1
#
_entry.id   AF-A0A2W6AEC2-F1
#
_cell.length_a   1.000
_cell.length_b   1.000
_cell.length_c   1.000
_cell.angle_alpha   90.00
_cell.angle_beta   90.00
_cell.angle_gamma   90.00
#
_symmetry.space_group_name_H-M   'P 1'
#
loop_
_entity.id
_entity.type
_entity.pdbx_description
1 polymer ?
#
loop_
_entity_poly.entity_id
_entity_poly.type
_entity_poly.pdbx_seq_one_letter_code
_entity_poly.pdbx_strand_id
1 'polypeptide(L)' 'MVPSIVRVTLIVLGTAAYLGLAVLGWGGFAAFFSHRALRALAAALFVMSGAALFAGGNLSSGVREDRGNRWVIAAFALIG' A
#
# COMPACT_ATOMS: atom_id res chain seq x y z
N MET A 1 6.12 -11.24 -16.35
CA MET A 1 5.80 -9.79 -16.28
C MET A 1 4.30 -9.66 -16.05
N VAL A 2 3.87 -8.90 -15.04
CA VAL A 2 2.43 -8.64 -14.83
C VAL A 2 1.90 -7.80 -16.00
N PRO A 3 0.80 -8.20 -16.67
CA PRO A 3 0.21 -7.41 -17.74
C PRO A 3 -0.10 -5.99 -17.28
N SER A 4 0.12 -4.99 -18.14
CA SER A 4 -0.08 -3.57 -17.80
C SER A 4 -1.49 -3.30 -17.25
N ILE A 5 -2.50 -3.97 -17.80
CA ILE A 5 -3.89 -3.86 -17.33
C ILE A 5 -4.05 -4.35 -15.89
N VAL A 6 -3.44 -5.48 -15.52
CA VAL A 6 -3.53 -6.06 -14.17
C VAL A 6 -2.86 -5.12 -13.17
N ARG A 7 -1.70 -4.55 -13.53
CA ARG A 7 -0.98 -3.59 -12.69
C ARG A 7 -1.80 -2.33 -12.41
N VAL A 8 -2.36 -1.73 -13.46
CA VAL A 8 -3.22 -0.54 -13.33
C VAL A 8 -4.40 -0.85 -12.40
N THR A 9 -5.08 -1.98 -12.62
CA THR A 9 -6.21 -2.41 -11.78
C THR A 9 -5.81 -2.57 -10.33
N LEU A 10 -4.69 -3.24 -10.03
CA LEU A 10 -4.23 -3.42 -8.65
C LEU A 10 -3.86 -2.10 -7.98
N ILE A 11 -3.22 -1.17 -8.70
CA ILE A 11 -2.89 0.16 -8.15
C ILE A 11 -4.17 0.92 -7.85
N VAL A 12 -5.12 1.01 -8.79
CA VAL A 12 -6.37 1.75 -8.59
C VAL A 12 -7.18 1.16 -7.43
N LEU A 13 -7.37 -0.16 -7.40
CA LEU A 13 -8.12 -0.82 -6.34
C LEU A 13 -7.43 -0.69 -4.98
N GLY A 14 -6.12 -0.87 -4.93
CA GLY A 14 -5.33 -0.72 -3.70
C GLY A 14 -5.41 0.70 -3.16
N THR A 15 -5.16 1.70 -4.01
CA THR A 15 -5.24 3.13 -3.63
C THR A 15 -6.64 3.49 -3.12
N ALA A 16 -7.70 3.05 -3.82
CA ALA A 16 -9.08 3.30 -3.40
C ALA A 16 -9.42 2.59 -2.08
N ALA A 17 -8.99 1.34 -1.90
CA ALA A 17 -9.24 0.57 -0.68
C ALA A 17 -8.57 1.22 0.54
N TYR A 18 -7.28 1.56 0.45
CA TYR A 18 -6.55 2.15 1.56
C TYR A 18 -7.01 3.57 1.88
N LEU A 19 -7.26 4.41 0.87
CA LEU A 19 -7.81 5.75 1.11
C LEU A 19 -9.23 5.67 1.69
N GLY A 20 -10.05 4.74 1.19
CA GLY A 20 -11.39 4.48 1.71
C GLY A 20 -11.37 4.06 3.18
N LEU A 21 -10.48 3.12 3.55
CA LEU A 21 -10.30 2.70 4.95
C LEU A 21 -9.84 3.87 5.84
N ALA A 22 -8.91 4.70 5.36
CA ALA A 22 -8.46 5.88 6.10
C ALA A 22 -9.60 6.89 6.31
N VAL A 23 -10.41 7.13 5.28
CA VAL A 23 -11.58 8.01 5.36
C VAL A 23 -12.62 7.44 6.32
N LEU A 24 -12.91 6.14 6.26
CA LEU A 24 -13.85 5.48 7.18
C LEU A 24 -13.35 5.54 8.63
N GLY A 25 -12.08 5.21 8.87
CA GLY A 25 -11.45 5.24 10.20
C GLY A 25 -11.38 6.64 10.82
N TRP A 26 -11.34 7.69 9.99
CA TRP A 26 -11.36 9.07 10.47
C TRP A 26 -12.78 9.62 10.76
N GLY A 27 -13.83 8.93 10.33
CA GLY A 27 -15.22 9.38 10.52
C GLY A 27 -15.89 9.94 9.25
N GLY A 28 -15.37 9.61 8.07
CA GLY A 28 -15.99 9.92 6.78
C GLY A 28 -15.34 11.06 6.00
N PHE A 29 -15.83 11.28 4.78
CA PHE A 29 -15.22 12.21 3.81
C PHE A 29 -15.12 13.65 4.34
N ALA A 30 -16.20 14.20 4.87
CA ALA A 30 -16.19 15.58 5.38
C ALA A 30 -15.19 15.77 6.53
N ALA A 31 -15.15 14.82 7.47
CA ALA A 31 -14.21 14.85 8.59
C ALA A 31 -12.76 14.75 8.09
N PHE A 32 -12.46 13.82 7.19
CA PHE A 32 -11.11 13.59 6.66
C PHE A 32 -10.59 14.82 5.91
N PHE A 33 -11.38 15.36 4.98
CA PHE A 33 -10.95 16.47 4.13
C PHE A 33 -11.03 17.85 4.80
N SER A 34 -11.59 17.96 6.01
CA SER A 34 -11.51 19.20 6.81
C SER A 34 -10.07 19.49 7.30
N HIS A 35 -9.24 18.45 7.42
CA HIS A 35 -7.87 18.56 7.95
C HIS A 35 -6.85 18.78 6.82
N ARG A 36 -6.10 19.89 6.87
CA ARG A 36 -5.13 20.27 5.83
C ARG A 36 -4.09 19.18 5.57
N ALA A 37 -3.59 18.55 6.63
CA ALA A 37 -2.60 17.47 6.55
C ALA A 37 -3.13 16.24 5.80
N LEU A 38 -4.39 15.85 6.06
CA LEU A 38 -5.01 14.69 5.41
C LEU A 38 -5.31 14.95 3.93
N ARG A 39 -5.60 16.20 3.56
CA ARG A 39 -5.67 16.60 2.14
C ARG A 39 -4.32 16.44 1.44
N ALA A 40 -3.24 16.89 2.08
CA ALA A 40 -1.89 16.73 1.55
C ALA A 40 -1.50 15.25 1.45
N LEU A 41 -1.85 14.43 2.45
CA LEU A 41 -1.66 12.98 2.43
C LEU A 41 -2.36 12.33 1.23
N ALA A 42 -3.64 12.65 1.00
CA ALA A 42 -4.38 12.12 -0.14
C ALA A 42 -3.73 12.52 -1.47
N ALA A 43 -3.30 13.78 -1.62
CA ALA A 43 -2.58 14.24 -2.80
C ALA A 43 -1.26 13.48 -3.01
N ALA A 44 -0.46 13.31 -1.96
CA ALA A 44 0.78 12.54 -2.01
C ALA A 44 0.54 11.07 -2.41
N LEU A 45 -0.51 10.45 -1.87
CA LEU A 45 -0.91 9.09 -2.24
C LEU A 45 -1.23 8.98 -3.74
N PHE A 46 -1.97 9.92 -4.31
CA PHE A 46 -2.26 9.93 -5.75
C PHE A 46 -1.01 10.13 -6.60
N VAL A 47 -0.10 11.03 -6.20
CA VAL A 47 1.18 11.23 -6.88
C VAL A 47 2.02 9.95 -6.88
N MET A 48 2.15 9.29 -5.72
CA MET A 48 2.90 8.04 -5.59
C MET A 48 2.24 6.90 -6.38
N SER A 49 0.91 6.83 -6.40
CA SER A 49 0.16 5.85 -7.18
C SER A 49 0.37 6.04 -8.68
N GLY A 50 0.42 7.30 -9.15
CA GLY A 50 0.79 7.64 -10.53
C GLY A 50 2.22 7.22 -10.86
N ALA A 51 3.18 7.52 -9.97
CA ALA A 51 4.57 7.09 -10.14
C ALA A 51 4.71 5.56 -10.19
N ALA A 52 3.92 4.82 -9.40
CA ALA A 52 3.94 3.36 -9.35
C ALA A 52 3.53 2.70 -10.68
N LEU A 53 2.78 3.38 -11.55
CA LEU A 53 2.45 2.88 -12.89
C LEU A 53 3.70 2.64 -13.75
N PHE A 54 4.75 3.45 -13.53
CA PHE A 54 6.01 3.39 -14.28
C PHE A 54 7.10 2.61 -13.53
N ALA A 55 6.85 2.26 -12.27
CA ALA A 55 7.81 1.49 -11.47
C ALA A 55 7.88 0.04 -11.95
N GLY A 56 9.10 -0.49 -12.10
CA GLY A 56 9.33 -1.92 -12.26
C GLY A 56 8.97 -2.65 -10.97
N GLY A 57 8.08 -3.65 -11.03
CA GLY A 57 7.81 -4.50 -9.88
C GLY A 57 8.94 -5.51 -9.73
N ASN A 58 9.60 -5.55 -8.58
CA ASN A 58 10.69 -6.48 -8.30
C ASN A 58 10.40 -7.28 -7.03
N LEU A 59 9.53 -8.29 -7.16
CA LEU A 59 9.37 -9.34 -6.14
C LEU A 59 10.23 -10.53 -6.58
N SER A 60 11.45 -10.60 -6.05
CA SER A 60 12.25 -11.83 -6.14
C SER A 60 11.60 -12.89 -5.27
N SER A 61 11.63 -14.16 -5.70
CA SER A 61 11.16 -15.28 -4.86
C SER A 61 11.92 -15.41 -3.55
N GLY A 62 13.01 -14.65 -3.39
CA GLY A 62 13.92 -14.78 -2.28
C GLY A 62 14.62 -16.14 -2.29
N VAL A 63 15.50 -16.35 -1.31
CA VAL A 63 16.02 -17.68 -0.97
C VAL A 63 15.19 -18.19 0.20
N ARG A 64 14.88 -19.50 0.20
CA ARG A 64 14.09 -20.09 1.28
C ARG A 64 14.85 -19.96 2.61
N GLU A 65 14.21 -19.31 3.58
CA GLU A 65 14.79 -19.09 4.91
C GLU A 65 15.13 -20.42 5.60
N ASP A 66 16.29 -20.45 6.26
CA ASP A 66 16.74 -21.60 7.01
C ASP A 66 15.73 -21.99 8.10
N ARG A 67 15.52 -23.29 8.30
CA ARG A 67 14.54 -23.79 9.27
C ARG A 67 14.86 -23.36 10.69
N GLY A 68 16.13 -23.24 11.05
CA GLY A 68 16.58 -22.79 12.37
C GLY A 68 16.27 -21.32 12.65
N ASN A 69 16.06 -20.51 11.61
CA ASN A 69 15.83 -19.06 11.73
C ASN A 69 14.35 -18.64 11.55
N ARG A 70 13.43 -19.59 11.28
CA ARG A 70 11.99 -19.28 11.07
C ARG A 70 11.28 -18.71 12.29
N TRP A 71 11.83 -18.87 13.49
CA TRP A 71 11.28 -18.24 14.70
C TRP A 71 11.27 -16.70 14.57
N VAL A 72 12.19 -16.13 13.79
CA VAL A 72 12.27 -14.69 13.49
C VAL A 72 11.02 -14.20 12.75
N ILE A 73 10.36 -15.05 11.94
CA ILE A 73 9.10 -14.70 11.27
C ILE A 73 8.02 -14.40 12.29
N ALA A 74 7.94 -15.18 13.38
CA ALA A 74 6.99 -14.92 14.45
C ALA A 74 7.29 -13.61 15.19
N ALA A 75 8.58 -13.31 15.43
CA ALA A 75 8.98 -12.04 16.02
C ALA A 75 8.57 -10.85 15.13
N PHE A 76 8.87 -10.92 13.83
CA PHE A 76 8.47 -9.89 12.86
C PHE A 76 6.96 -9.75 12.74
N ALA A 77 6.20 -10.85 12.79
CA ALA A 77 4.75 -10.81 12.77
C ALA A 77 4.13 -10.16 14.03
N LEU A 78 4.84 -10.23 15.17
CA LEU A 78 4.35 -9.66 16.43
C LEU A 78 4.63 -8.14 16.54
N ILE A 79 5.73 -7.67 15.93
CA ILE A 79 6.16 -6.27 16.00
C ILE A 79 5.80 -5.45 14.76
N GLY A 80 5.43 -6.11 13.67
CA GLY A 80 5.09 -5.51 12.37
C GLY A 80 3.66 -5.01 12.28
#